data_AF-A0A0G3H9W6-F1
#
_entry.id   AF-A0A0G3H9W6-F1
#
_cell.length_a   1.000
_cell.length_b   1.000
_cell.length_c   1.000
_cell.angle_alpha   90.00
_cell.angle_beta   90.00
_cell.angle_gamma   90.00
#
_symmetry.space_group_name_H-M   'P 1'
#
loop_
_entity.id
_entity.type
_entity.pdbx_description
1 polymer ?
#
loop_
_entity_poly.entity_id
_entity_poly.type
_entity_poly.pdbx_seq_one_letter_code
_entity_poly.pdbx_strand_id
1 'polypeptide(L)'
;MTQPYDPYSASEGENSGYAGYSENPQAFDTSNRTIDAVESFTQGSKALFSNFLPWVLSFLVYFAVSVGIVLVAIVPIIVSSDVTTDAYGNEQPQFTPLGVIALVVAYLLLFAVSFVWSLNMYRNGVRQVRGENVTFGDFFKLSGLAAPLGVYLLVSILTLLGMVLFIIPGLVVAFFLYFALSLVFIRPQDGVLGALRNSFQIVKANPGATFLIVLFTILLQGVGSLIVIGIIVALPMTMCIVAHAALKASGEPIPYRS
;
A
#
# COMPACT_ATOMS: atom_id res chain seq x y z
N MET A 1 58.37 54.04 -23.15
CA MET A 1 58.24 52.98 -22.12
C MET A 1 56.87 52.36 -22.28
N THR A 2 56.80 51.24 -22.98
CA THR A 2 55.59 50.48 -23.27
C THR A 2 55.83 49.07 -22.74
N GLN A 3 55.06 48.64 -21.75
CA GLN A 3 55.15 47.30 -21.17
C GLN A 3 54.76 46.23 -22.22
N PRO A 4 55.39 45.04 -22.24
CA PRO A 4 55.16 44.02 -23.26
C PRO A 4 53.89 43.19 -23.00
N TYR A 5 53.26 42.72 -24.09
CA TYR A 5 52.13 41.80 -24.10
C TYR A 5 52.59 40.37 -23.76
N ASP A 6 52.02 39.77 -22.71
CA ASP A 6 52.29 38.39 -22.29
C ASP A 6 51.18 37.45 -22.83
N PRO A 7 51.51 36.46 -23.68
CA PRO A 7 50.53 35.57 -24.30
C PRO A 7 50.15 34.34 -23.45
N TYR A 8 50.55 34.25 -22.18
CA TYR A 8 50.25 33.09 -21.31
C TYR A 8 49.04 33.25 -20.39
N SER A 9 47.97 33.92 -20.83
CA SER A 9 46.67 33.89 -20.14
C SER A 9 45.89 32.59 -20.43
N ALA A 10 46.51 31.43 -20.21
CA ALA A 10 45.84 30.14 -20.35
C ALA A 10 46.33 29.16 -19.28
N SER A 11 45.37 28.49 -18.65
CA SER A 11 45.48 27.36 -17.70
C SER A 11 45.74 27.69 -16.22
N GLU A 12 44.68 28.12 -15.52
CA GLU A 12 44.47 27.70 -14.13
C GLU A 12 43.02 27.25 -13.94
N GLY A 13 42.86 25.93 -13.73
CA GLY A 13 41.74 25.35 -13.00
C GLY A 13 40.43 25.15 -13.77
N GLU A 14 40.28 23.98 -14.38
CA GLU A 14 38.98 23.33 -14.58
C GLU A 14 38.19 23.33 -13.26
N ASN A 15 37.26 24.27 -13.09
CA ASN A 15 36.13 24.05 -12.21
C ASN A 15 35.01 23.46 -13.07
N SER A 16 35.13 22.17 -13.36
CA SER A 16 33.99 21.33 -13.73
C SER A 16 33.08 21.29 -12.51
N GLY A 17 32.24 22.32 -12.41
CA GLY A 17 31.20 22.42 -11.40
C GLY A 17 30.31 21.21 -11.59
N TYR A 18 30.43 20.26 -10.66
CA TYR A 18 29.47 19.19 -10.46
C TYR A 18 28.07 19.79 -10.63
N ALA A 19 27.36 19.33 -11.66
CA ALA A 19 25.93 19.54 -11.78
C ALA A 19 25.33 19.10 -10.45
N GLY A 20 24.85 20.06 -9.66
CA GLY A 20 24.25 19.79 -8.38
C GLY A 20 23.08 18.84 -8.60
N TYR A 21 23.19 17.63 -8.06
CA TYR A 21 22.04 16.76 -7.86
C TYR A 21 21.14 17.43 -6.81
N SER A 22 20.32 18.38 -7.24
CA SER A 22 19.14 18.77 -6.49
C SER A 22 18.02 17.76 -6.79
N GLU A 23 18.17 16.53 -6.29
CA GLU A 23 17.04 15.60 -6.18
C GLU A 23 16.69 15.42 -4.71
N ASN A 24 16.27 16.50 -4.08
CA ASN A 24 15.35 16.36 -2.97
C ASN A 24 13.96 16.35 -3.60
N PRO A 25 13.22 15.22 -3.62
CA PRO A 25 11.88 15.18 -4.17
C PRO A 25 11.06 16.29 -3.53
N GLN A 26 10.66 17.28 -4.35
CA GLN A 26 9.89 18.42 -3.89
C GLN A 26 8.58 17.87 -3.31
N ALA A 27 8.36 18.14 -2.02
CA ALA A 27 7.14 17.70 -1.35
C ALA A 27 5.90 18.30 -2.04
N PHE A 28 4.75 17.63 -1.99
CA PHE A 28 3.54 18.14 -2.65
C PHE A 28 3.21 19.56 -2.19
N ASP A 29 2.93 20.46 -3.14
CA ASP A 29 2.27 21.72 -2.80
C ASP A 29 0.81 21.43 -2.42
N THR A 30 0.59 21.27 -1.12
CA THR A 30 -0.72 20.93 -0.53
C THR A 30 -1.44 22.16 0.00
N SER A 31 -0.80 23.33 -0.02
CA SER A 31 -1.21 24.52 0.73
C SER A 31 -2.57 25.09 0.30
N ASN A 32 -2.93 24.93 -0.97
CA ASN A 32 -4.21 25.37 -1.55
C ASN A 32 -5.04 24.22 -2.15
N ARG A 33 -4.77 22.97 -1.76
CA ARG A 33 -5.45 21.79 -2.33
C ARG A 33 -6.41 21.19 -1.33
N THR A 34 -7.70 21.43 -1.57
CA THR A 34 -8.79 20.93 -0.73
C THR A 34 -9.31 19.59 -1.23
N ILE A 35 -9.47 18.63 -0.32
CA ILE A 35 -10.14 17.35 -0.59
C ILE A 35 -11.61 17.45 -0.18
N ASP A 36 -12.50 16.88 -1.00
CA ASP A 36 -13.89 16.61 -0.63
C ASP A 36 -14.07 15.09 -0.48
N ALA A 37 -14.57 14.67 0.68
CA ALA A 37 -14.77 13.27 1.03
C ALA A 37 -15.93 12.64 0.22
N VAL A 38 -17.02 13.37 -0.01
CA VAL A 38 -18.19 12.91 -0.77
C VAL A 38 -17.83 12.80 -2.25
N GLU A 39 -17.08 13.77 -2.76
CA GLU A 39 -16.56 13.69 -4.13
C GLU A 39 -15.62 12.51 -4.29
N SER A 40 -14.71 12.28 -3.33
CA SER A 40 -13.79 11.14 -3.38
C SER A 40 -14.51 9.80 -3.28
N PHE A 41 -15.58 9.73 -2.49
CA PHE A 41 -16.49 8.59 -2.48
C PHE A 41 -17.15 8.36 -3.84
N THR A 42 -17.73 9.42 -4.41
CA THR A 42 -18.46 9.38 -5.68
C THR A 42 -17.54 9.00 -6.84
N GLN A 43 -16.36 9.62 -6.94
CA GLN A 43 -15.42 9.34 -8.01
C GLN A 43 -14.71 8.00 -7.82
N GLY A 44 -14.39 7.62 -6.57
CA GLY A 44 -13.86 6.29 -6.26
C GLY A 44 -14.81 5.17 -6.67
N SER A 45 -16.12 5.33 -6.40
CA SER A 45 -17.15 4.37 -6.82
C SER A 45 -17.33 4.31 -8.33
N LYS A 46 -17.43 5.46 -9.02
CA LYS A 46 -17.44 5.53 -10.49
C LYS A 46 -16.22 4.84 -11.09
N ALA A 47 -15.03 5.10 -10.55
CA ALA A 47 -13.79 4.50 -11.01
C ALA A 47 -13.83 2.97 -10.85
N LEU A 48 -14.17 2.45 -9.68
CA LEU A 48 -14.27 1.01 -9.43
C LEU A 48 -15.22 0.32 -10.42
N PHE A 49 -16.45 0.83 -10.52
CA PHE A 49 -17.50 0.18 -11.33
C PHE A 49 -17.28 0.33 -12.83
N SER A 50 -16.40 1.23 -13.28
CA SER A 50 -16.08 1.33 -14.69
C SER A 50 -15.30 0.14 -15.27
N ASN A 51 -14.62 -0.63 -14.42
CA ASN A 51 -13.94 -1.87 -14.80
C ASN A 51 -13.86 -2.80 -13.58
N PHE A 52 -15.02 -3.26 -13.11
CA PHE A 52 -15.10 -4.02 -11.86
C PHE A 52 -14.67 -5.49 -11.99
N LEU A 53 -14.84 -6.08 -13.18
CA LEU A 53 -14.61 -7.51 -13.41
C LEU A 53 -13.18 -7.97 -13.02
N PRO A 54 -12.09 -7.25 -13.37
CA PRO A 54 -10.74 -7.59 -12.92
C PRO A 54 -10.57 -7.70 -11.40
N TRP A 55 -11.25 -6.84 -10.63
CA TRP A 55 -11.19 -6.86 -9.17
C TRP A 55 -11.82 -8.14 -8.61
N VAL A 56 -13.01 -8.50 -9.11
CA VAL A 56 -13.70 -9.74 -8.73
C VAL A 56 -12.88 -10.97 -9.12
N LEU A 57 -12.38 -11.02 -10.36
CA LEU A 57 -11.54 -12.13 -10.81
C LEU A 57 -10.26 -12.25 -9.97
N SER A 58 -9.63 -11.13 -9.63
CA SER A 58 -8.44 -11.13 -8.77
C SER A 58 -8.75 -11.70 -7.38
N PHE A 59 -9.90 -11.36 -6.81
CA PHE A 59 -10.33 -11.88 -5.52
C PHE A 59 -10.58 -13.39 -5.58
N LEU A 60 -11.28 -13.87 -6.62
CA LEU A 60 -11.54 -15.30 -6.81
C LEU A 60 -10.25 -16.10 -6.99
N VAL A 61 -9.29 -15.59 -7.76
CA VAL A 61 -7.98 -16.23 -7.93
C VAL A 61 -7.20 -16.23 -6.62
N TYR A 62 -7.14 -15.10 -5.92
CA TYR A 62 -6.49 -15.00 -4.61
C TYR A 62 -7.09 -16.00 -3.60
N PHE A 63 -8.43 -16.08 -3.55
CA PHE A 63 -9.14 -17.01 -2.68
C PHE A 63 -8.85 -18.46 -3.04
N ALA A 64 -8.95 -18.82 -4.33
CA ALA A 64 -8.68 -20.19 -4.80
C ALA A 64 -7.24 -20.62 -4.53
N VAL A 65 -6.25 -19.73 -4.76
CA VAL A 65 -4.84 -19.99 -4.45
C VAL A 65 -4.65 -20.17 -2.95
N SER A 66 -5.25 -19.32 -2.12
CA SER A 66 -5.16 -19.42 -0.66
C SER A 66 -5.74 -20.73 -0.14
N VAL A 67 -6.91 -21.13 -0.64
CA VAL A 67 -7.53 -22.43 -0.32
C VAL A 67 -6.63 -23.58 -0.79
N GLY A 68 -6.08 -23.50 -2.01
CA GLY A 68 -5.15 -24.51 -2.52
C GLY A 68 -3.92 -24.70 -1.64
N ILE A 69 -3.31 -23.61 -1.18
CA ILE A 69 -2.16 -23.66 -0.25
C ILE A 69 -2.56 -24.36 1.06
N VAL A 70 -3.71 -24.01 1.64
CA VAL A 70 -4.20 -24.63 2.87
C VAL A 70 -4.49 -26.12 2.68
N LEU A 71 -5.15 -26.51 1.58
CA LEU A 71 -5.46 -27.91 1.29
C LEU A 71 -4.19 -28.76 1.12
N VAL A 72 -3.19 -28.24 0.41
CA VAL A 72 -1.89 -28.90 0.25
C VAL A 72 -1.17 -29.02 1.60
N ALA A 73 -1.24 -28.00 2.45
CA ALA A 73 -0.62 -28.00 3.78
C ALA A 73 -1.29 -28.97 4.76
N ILE A 74 -2.59 -29.24 4.61
CA ILE A 74 -3.35 -30.15 5.48
C ILE A 74 -2.88 -31.60 5.34
N VAL A 75 -2.50 -32.05 4.13
CA VAL A 75 -2.10 -33.45 3.89
C VAL A 75 -0.94 -33.91 4.79
N PRO A 76 0.22 -33.23 4.82
CA PRO A 76 1.29 -33.61 5.74
C PRO A 76 0.87 -33.45 7.20
N ILE A 77 0.05 -32.46 7.56
CA ILE A 77 -0.44 -32.29 8.94
C ILE A 77 -1.25 -33.51 9.41
N ILE A 78 -2.13 -34.04 8.57
CA ILE A 78 -2.95 -35.22 8.90
C ILE A 78 -2.08 -36.48 8.92
N VAL A 79 -1.28 -36.71 7.88
CA VAL A 79 -0.49 -37.94 7.71
C VAL A 79 0.65 -38.04 8.74
N SER A 80 1.11 -36.91 9.27
CA SER A 80 2.19 -36.85 10.26
C SER A 80 1.68 -36.33 11.62
N SER A 81 0.49 -36.76 12.01
CA SER A 81 -0.03 -36.55 13.37
C SER A 81 0.34 -37.75 14.24
N ASP A 82 1.15 -37.50 15.28
CA ASP A 82 1.41 -38.47 16.34
C ASP A 82 0.42 -38.21 17.47
N VAL A 83 0.12 -39.25 18.26
CA VAL A 83 -0.66 -39.12 19.49
C VAL A 83 0.30 -39.22 20.66
N THR A 84 0.29 -38.23 21.55
CA THR A 84 1.02 -38.31 22.81
C THR A 84 0.09 -38.34 23.99
N THR A 85 0.52 -39.03 25.05
CA THR A 85 -0.27 -39.17 26.27
C THR A 85 0.26 -38.18 27.31
N ASP A 86 -0.63 -37.34 27.83
CA ASP A 86 -0.28 -36.42 28.92
C ASP A 86 -0.07 -37.15 30.26
N ALA A 87 0.33 -36.41 31.28
CA ALA A 87 0.58 -36.95 32.62
C ALA A 87 -0.67 -37.58 33.29
N TYR A 88 -1.86 -37.35 32.74
CA TYR A 88 -3.15 -37.83 33.25
C TYR A 88 -3.73 -38.97 32.39
N GLY A 89 -3.01 -39.42 31.35
CA GLY A 89 -3.47 -40.49 30.47
C GLY A 89 -4.32 -40.02 29.28
N ASN A 90 -4.47 -38.70 29.07
CA ASN A 90 -5.24 -38.19 27.93
C ASN A 90 -4.38 -38.17 26.67
N GLU A 91 -4.92 -38.73 25.59
CA GLU A 91 -4.34 -38.62 24.26
C GLU A 91 -4.54 -37.21 23.69
N GLN A 92 -3.45 -36.60 23.22
CA GLN A 92 -3.46 -35.29 22.57
C GLN A 92 -2.82 -35.39 21.17
N PRO A 93 -3.39 -34.73 20.16
CA PRO A 93 -2.74 -34.60 18.86
C PRO A 93 -1.43 -33.84 19.01
N GLN A 94 -0.33 -34.41 18.51
CA GLN A 94 0.96 -33.75 18.43
C GLN A 94 1.36 -33.57 16.96
N PHE A 95 1.77 -32.35 16.61
CA PHE A 95 2.39 -32.10 15.32
C PHE A 95 3.79 -32.69 15.29
N THR A 96 4.07 -33.55 14.33
CA THR A 96 5.45 -33.96 14.05
C THR A 96 6.29 -32.77 13.54
N PRO A 97 7.63 -32.85 13.62
CA PRO A 97 8.51 -31.84 13.01
C PRO A 97 8.20 -31.58 11.53
N LEU A 98 7.83 -32.61 10.77
CA LEU A 98 7.44 -32.47 9.36
C LEU A 98 6.13 -31.68 9.20
N GLY A 99 5.13 -31.98 10.03
CA GLY A 99 3.87 -31.24 10.06
C GLY A 99 4.07 -29.76 10.42
N VAL A 100 4.95 -29.47 11.38
CA VAL A 100 5.33 -28.09 11.73
C VAL A 100 6.00 -27.37 10.56
N ILE A 101 6.96 -28.01 9.88
CA ILE A 101 7.62 -27.42 8.71
C ILE A 101 6.60 -27.12 7.61
N ALA A 102 5.69 -28.07 7.31
CA ALA A 102 4.66 -27.86 6.30
C ALA A 102 3.73 -26.68 6.65
N LEU A 103 3.34 -26.57 7.92
CA LEU A 103 2.54 -25.45 8.43
C LEU A 103 3.28 -24.11 8.28
N VAL A 104 4.55 -24.05 8.69
CA VAL A 104 5.37 -22.83 8.56
C VAL A 104 5.49 -22.41 7.10
N VAL A 105 5.80 -23.35 6.20
CA VAL A 105 5.89 -23.08 4.76
C VAL A 105 4.55 -22.57 4.22
N ALA A 106 3.43 -23.19 4.59
CA ALA A 106 2.11 -22.76 4.16
C ALA A 106 1.78 -21.33 4.63
N TYR A 107 2.08 -21.00 5.88
CA TYR A 107 1.90 -19.64 6.41
C TYR A 107 2.77 -18.61 5.70
N LEU A 108 4.04 -18.94 5.42
CA LEU A 108 4.92 -18.05 4.67
C LEU A 108 4.43 -17.81 3.23
N LEU A 109 3.92 -18.85 2.57
CA LEU A 109 3.33 -18.73 1.24
C LEU A 109 2.04 -17.90 1.25
N LEU A 110 1.14 -18.14 2.19
CA LEU A 110 -0.08 -17.34 2.36
C LEU A 110 0.27 -15.88 2.64
N PHE A 111 1.23 -15.63 3.53
CA PHE A 111 1.70 -14.29 3.82
C PHE A 111 2.23 -13.61 2.55
N ALA A 112 3.11 -14.27 1.80
CA ALA A 112 3.68 -13.72 0.58
C ALA A 112 2.62 -13.40 -0.48
N VAL A 113 1.69 -14.33 -0.74
CA VAL A 113 0.59 -14.14 -1.70
C VAL A 113 -0.32 -12.99 -1.27
N SER A 114 -0.72 -12.95 0.00
CA SER A 114 -1.56 -11.89 0.57
C SER A 114 -0.89 -10.53 0.46
N PHE A 115 0.41 -10.47 0.73
CA PHE A 115 1.17 -9.24 0.70
C PHE A 115 1.26 -8.67 -0.72
N VAL A 116 1.61 -9.51 -1.70
CA VAL A 116 1.68 -9.12 -3.11
C VAL A 116 0.31 -8.66 -3.61
N TRP A 117 -0.75 -9.42 -3.30
CA TRP A 117 -2.11 -9.07 -3.70
C TRP A 117 -2.57 -7.76 -3.07
N SER A 118 -2.35 -7.58 -1.76
CA SER A 118 -2.70 -6.35 -1.02
C SER A 118 -1.97 -5.12 -1.57
N LEU A 119 -0.67 -5.19 -1.86
CA LEU A 119 0.04 -4.04 -2.43
C LEU A 119 -0.49 -3.68 -3.83
N ASN A 120 -0.79 -4.68 -4.65
CA ASN A 120 -1.34 -4.43 -5.97
C ASN A 120 -2.81 -3.94 -5.92
N MET A 121 -3.57 -4.21 -4.86
CA MET A 121 -4.87 -3.54 -4.63
C MET A 121 -4.71 -2.01 -4.59
N TYR A 122 -3.73 -1.50 -3.84
CA TYR A 122 -3.43 -0.06 -3.79
C TYR A 122 -2.94 0.46 -5.15
N ARG A 123 -2.00 -0.25 -5.80
CA ARG A 123 -1.50 0.09 -7.14
C ARG A 123 -2.63 0.23 -8.14
N ASN A 124 -3.48 -0.78 -8.22
CA ASN A 124 -4.56 -0.82 -9.21
C ASN A 124 -5.70 0.12 -8.85
N GLY A 125 -5.90 0.47 -7.58
CA GLY A 125 -6.78 1.58 -7.19
C GLY A 125 -6.35 2.91 -7.80
N VAL A 126 -5.05 3.23 -7.72
CA VAL A 126 -4.48 4.43 -8.35
C VAL A 126 -4.63 4.40 -9.87
N ARG A 127 -4.25 3.28 -10.50
CA ARG A 127 -4.35 3.11 -11.97
C ARG A 127 -5.80 3.21 -12.45
N GLN A 128 -6.73 2.59 -11.74
CA GLN A 128 -8.16 2.60 -12.06
C GLN A 128 -8.75 4.01 -11.98
N VAL A 129 -8.38 4.79 -10.95
CA VAL A 129 -8.81 6.21 -10.82
C VAL A 129 -8.18 7.08 -11.90
N ARG A 130 -6.94 6.78 -12.31
CA ARG A 130 -6.29 7.39 -13.49
C ARG A 130 -6.91 6.97 -14.83
N GLY A 131 -7.95 6.13 -14.81
CA GLY A 131 -8.61 5.65 -16.02
C GLY A 131 -7.78 4.66 -16.83
N GLU A 132 -6.72 4.11 -16.26
CA GLU A 132 -5.92 3.07 -16.91
C GLU A 132 -6.71 1.76 -16.99
N ASN A 133 -6.39 0.94 -18.00
CA ASN A 133 -6.97 -0.39 -18.12
C ASN A 133 -6.29 -1.35 -17.13
N VAL A 134 -7.02 -1.68 -16.06
CA VAL A 134 -6.62 -2.70 -15.08
C VAL A 134 -7.07 -4.08 -15.57
N THR A 135 -6.17 -5.05 -15.54
CA THR A 135 -6.47 -6.46 -15.83
C THR A 135 -6.28 -7.30 -14.57
N PHE A 136 -6.87 -8.50 -14.52
CA PHE A 136 -6.76 -9.34 -13.31
C PHE A 136 -5.29 -9.74 -13.01
N GLY A 137 -4.45 -9.88 -14.05
CA GLY A 137 -3.03 -10.21 -13.90
C GLY A 137 -2.23 -9.10 -13.21
N ASP A 138 -2.72 -7.85 -13.25
CA ASP A 138 -2.05 -6.73 -12.59
C ASP A 138 -2.05 -6.84 -11.07
N PHE A 139 -2.94 -7.65 -10.49
CA PHE A 139 -3.02 -7.87 -9.05
C PHE A 139 -1.93 -8.80 -8.48
N PHE A 140 -1.18 -9.47 -9.36
CA PHE A 140 -0.17 -10.46 -8.99
C PHE A 140 1.24 -10.09 -9.47
N LYS A 141 1.45 -8.83 -9.88
CA LYS A 141 2.75 -8.34 -10.35
C LYS A 141 3.73 -8.15 -9.20
N LEU A 142 4.92 -8.73 -9.33
CA LEU A 142 6.02 -8.59 -8.35
C LEU A 142 6.91 -7.37 -8.60
N SER A 143 6.92 -6.84 -9.83
CA SER A 143 7.78 -5.70 -10.20
C SER A 143 7.36 -4.43 -9.44
N GLY A 144 8.35 -3.62 -9.05
CA GLY A 144 8.12 -2.31 -8.43
C GLY A 144 7.41 -2.34 -7.06
N LEU A 145 7.49 -3.46 -6.33
CA LEU A 145 6.89 -3.58 -4.99
C LEU A 145 7.86 -3.27 -3.84
N ALA A 146 9.15 -3.07 -4.10
CA ALA A 146 10.15 -2.85 -3.05
C ALA A 146 9.88 -1.59 -2.19
N ALA A 147 9.67 -0.43 -2.84
CA ALA A 147 9.34 0.80 -2.12
C ALA A 147 7.95 0.74 -1.44
N PRO A 148 6.87 0.25 -2.10
CA PRO A 148 5.58 0.05 -1.44
C PRO A 148 5.62 -0.91 -0.24
N LEU A 149 6.40 -1.99 -0.33
CA LEU A 149 6.69 -2.89 0.80
C LEU A 149 7.35 -2.13 1.95
N GLY A 150 8.34 -1.28 1.66
CA GLY A 150 8.97 -0.42 2.66
C GLY A 150 7.99 0.54 3.34
N VAL A 151 7.10 1.18 2.57
CA VAL A 151 6.04 2.03 3.13
C VAL A 151 5.08 1.22 4.00
N TYR A 152 4.61 0.07 3.51
CA TYR A 152 3.69 -0.79 4.26
C TYR A 152 4.27 -1.19 5.61
N LEU A 153 5.51 -1.68 5.61
CA LEU A 153 6.19 -2.12 6.83
C LEU A 153 6.43 -0.96 7.79
N LEU A 154 6.92 0.19 7.31
CA LEU A 154 7.16 1.34 8.18
C LEU A 154 5.87 1.90 8.77
N VAL A 155 4.82 2.06 7.97
CA VAL A 155 3.51 2.52 8.48
C VAL A 155 2.99 1.55 9.53
N SER A 156 3.09 0.24 9.26
CA SER A 156 2.64 -0.81 10.20
C SER A 156 3.43 -0.78 11.51
N ILE A 157 4.76 -0.69 11.45
CA ILE A 157 5.63 -0.64 12.63
C ILE A 157 5.38 0.65 13.44
N LEU A 158 5.32 1.81 12.78
CA LEU A 158 5.06 3.08 13.47
C LEU A 158 3.69 3.08 14.14
N THR A 159 2.67 2.55 13.46
CA THR A 159 1.32 2.40 14.03
C THR A 159 1.34 1.44 15.20
N LEU A 160 1.98 0.26 15.06
CA LEU A 160 2.07 -0.74 16.12
C LEU A 160 2.80 -0.20 17.36
N LEU A 161 3.95 0.46 17.18
CA LEU A 161 4.68 1.11 18.27
C LEU A 161 3.80 2.15 18.97
N GLY A 162 3.11 2.99 18.19
CA GLY A 162 2.13 3.93 18.73
C GLY A 162 1.08 3.20 19.57
N MET A 163 0.44 2.16 19.03
CA MET A 163 -0.61 1.38 19.72
C MET A 163 -0.11 0.71 21.01
N VAL A 164 1.12 0.17 21.02
CA VAL A 164 1.74 -0.49 22.18
C VAL A 164 2.13 0.52 23.27
N LEU A 165 2.64 1.70 22.88
CA LEU A 165 2.94 2.75 23.85
C LEU A 165 1.64 3.27 24.48
N PHE A 166 0.71 3.73 23.65
CA PHE A 166 -0.65 4.14 24.03
C PHE A 166 -1.58 4.12 22.81
N ILE A 167 -2.79 3.58 22.92
CA ILE A 167 -3.75 3.43 21.81
C ILE A 167 -3.91 4.73 20.98
N ILE A 168 -3.99 5.89 21.65
CA ILE A 168 -4.20 7.19 21.00
C ILE A 168 -3.05 7.57 20.03
N PRO A 169 -1.77 7.59 20.45
CA PRO A 169 -0.63 7.75 19.54
C PRO A 169 -0.63 6.84 18.31
N GLY A 170 -1.01 5.57 18.46
CA GLY A 170 -1.13 4.65 17.33
C GLY A 170 -2.15 5.10 16.29
N LEU A 171 -3.34 5.49 16.76
CA LEU A 171 -4.39 6.02 15.89
C LEU A 171 -3.98 7.33 15.20
N VAL A 172 -3.27 8.22 15.90
CA VAL A 172 -2.75 9.46 15.33
C VAL A 172 -1.76 9.17 14.19
N VAL A 173 -0.83 8.23 14.38
CA VAL A 173 0.12 7.83 13.34
C VAL A 173 -0.61 7.24 12.13
N ALA A 174 -1.55 6.32 12.35
CA ALA A 174 -2.35 5.72 11.29
C ALA A 174 -3.12 6.77 10.49
N PHE A 175 -3.67 7.77 11.19
CA PHE A 175 -4.41 8.88 10.58
C PHE A 175 -3.51 9.75 9.68
N PHE A 176 -2.34 10.17 10.16
CA PHE A 176 -1.42 11.00 9.36
C PHE A 176 -0.76 10.25 8.19
N LEU A 177 -0.59 8.93 8.31
CA LEU A 177 0.01 8.09 7.28
C LEU A 177 -1.01 7.38 6.37
N TYR A 178 -2.29 7.72 6.49
CA TYR A 178 -3.39 7.05 5.82
C TYR A 178 -3.26 7.00 4.28
N PHE A 179 -2.67 8.02 3.66
CA PHE A 179 -2.48 8.10 2.21
C PHE A 179 -1.13 7.53 1.72
N ALA A 180 -0.20 7.21 2.62
CA ALA A 180 1.18 6.89 2.28
C ALA A 180 1.30 5.73 1.27
N LEU A 181 0.48 4.68 1.44
CA LEU A 181 0.49 3.51 0.53
C LEU A 181 -0.02 3.84 -0.88
N SER A 182 -0.99 4.74 -1.03
CA SER A 182 -1.42 5.19 -2.36
C SER A 182 -0.36 6.12 -2.98
N LEU A 183 0.25 6.98 -2.17
CA LEU A 183 1.21 7.99 -2.64
C LEU A 183 2.48 7.38 -3.23
N VAL A 184 2.98 6.27 -2.67
CA VAL A 184 4.15 5.58 -3.24
C VAL A 184 3.88 4.97 -4.63
N PHE A 185 2.61 4.71 -4.98
CA PHE A 185 2.24 4.35 -6.36
C PHE A 185 1.93 5.56 -7.24
N ILE A 186 1.49 6.68 -6.65
CA ILE A 186 1.22 7.92 -7.37
C ILE A 186 2.52 8.59 -7.82
N ARG A 187 3.52 8.67 -6.94
CA ARG A 187 4.88 9.18 -7.19
C ARG A 187 5.96 8.21 -6.68
N PRO A 188 6.30 7.16 -7.46
CA PRO A 188 7.33 6.19 -7.07
C PRO A 188 8.72 6.80 -6.83
N GLN A 189 9.04 7.90 -7.51
CA GLN A 189 10.32 8.61 -7.43
C GLN A 189 10.58 9.27 -6.06
N ASP A 190 9.53 9.56 -5.29
CA ASP A 190 9.64 10.15 -3.95
C ASP A 190 10.14 9.13 -2.91
N GLY A 191 10.12 7.84 -3.27
CA GLY A 191 10.52 6.74 -2.42
C GLY A 191 9.67 6.60 -1.15
N VAL A 192 10.21 5.85 -0.18
CA VAL A 192 9.50 5.51 1.06
C VAL A 192 9.27 6.75 1.93
N LEU A 193 10.34 7.49 2.24
CA LEU A 193 10.26 8.66 3.13
C LEU A 193 9.46 9.80 2.50
N GLY A 194 9.58 9.99 1.19
CA GLY A 194 8.78 10.98 0.47
C GLY A 194 7.29 10.67 0.57
N ALA A 195 6.87 9.42 0.36
CA ALA A 195 5.46 9.01 0.51
C ALA A 195 4.91 9.27 1.93
N LEU A 196 5.69 8.98 2.97
CA LEU A 196 5.30 9.25 4.38
C LEU A 196 5.18 10.75 4.65
N ARG A 197 6.18 11.53 4.26
CA ARG A 197 6.20 13.00 4.42
C ARG A 197 5.02 13.64 3.69
N ASN A 198 4.79 13.20 2.47
CA ASN A 198 3.70 13.68 1.63
C ASN A 198 2.33 13.35 2.22
N SER A 199 2.14 12.12 2.75
CA SER A 199 0.91 11.77 3.47
C SER A 199 0.68 12.71 4.65
N PHE A 200 1.71 12.94 5.47
CA PHE A 200 1.62 13.84 6.62
C PHE A 200 1.20 15.25 6.21
N GLN A 201 1.78 15.79 5.13
CA GLN A 201 1.43 17.11 4.60
C GLN A 201 -0.01 17.18 4.08
N ILE A 202 -0.46 16.16 3.34
CA ILE A 202 -1.83 16.08 2.83
C ILE A 202 -2.83 16.10 4.00
N VAL A 203 -2.61 15.26 5.02
CA VAL A 203 -3.51 15.18 6.18
C VAL A 203 -3.49 16.48 6.99
N LYS A 204 -2.31 17.09 7.17
CA LYS A 204 -2.19 18.38 7.86
C LYS A 204 -2.94 19.51 7.13
N ALA A 205 -2.94 19.52 5.80
CA ALA A 205 -3.68 20.48 5.00
C ALA A 205 -5.20 20.18 4.96
N ASN A 206 -5.60 18.92 5.14
CA ASN A 206 -6.98 18.46 4.99
C ASN A 206 -7.46 17.58 6.17
N PRO A 207 -7.38 18.03 7.43
CA PRO A 207 -7.66 17.16 8.57
C PRO A 207 -9.13 16.71 8.62
N GLY A 208 -10.08 17.63 8.42
CA GLY A 208 -11.52 17.31 8.43
C GLY A 208 -11.93 16.38 7.29
N ALA A 209 -11.49 16.68 6.06
CA ALA A 209 -11.79 15.83 4.92
C ALA A 209 -11.15 14.44 5.05
N THR A 210 -9.91 14.35 5.54
CA THR A 210 -9.25 13.07 5.82
C THR A 210 -10.04 12.28 6.86
N PHE A 211 -10.48 12.92 7.94
CA PHE A 211 -11.29 12.29 8.98
C PHE A 211 -12.59 11.69 8.40
N LEU A 212 -13.30 12.44 7.54
CA LEU A 212 -14.50 11.94 6.87
C LEU A 212 -14.20 10.78 5.92
N ILE A 213 -13.09 10.81 5.18
CA ILE A 213 -12.67 9.70 4.32
C ILE A 213 -12.40 8.45 5.15
N VAL A 214 -11.63 8.57 6.24
CA VAL A 214 -11.34 7.45 7.15
C VAL A 214 -12.64 6.89 7.73
N LEU A 215 -13.58 7.77 8.11
CA LEU A 215 -14.88 7.35 8.61
C LEU A 215 -15.69 6.60 7.54
N PHE A 216 -15.74 7.11 6.30
CA PHE A 216 -16.41 6.44 5.19
C PHE A 216 -15.83 5.07 4.90
N THR A 217 -14.50 4.92 4.89
CA THR A 217 -13.86 3.63 4.60
C THR A 217 -14.00 2.63 5.74
N ILE A 218 -14.00 3.09 7.01
CA ILE A 218 -14.32 2.24 8.15
C ILE A 218 -15.77 1.77 8.10
N LEU A 219 -16.73 2.67 7.86
CA LEU A 219 -18.15 2.31 7.76
C LEU A 219 -18.41 1.37 6.58
N LEU A 220 -17.80 1.65 5.43
CA LEU A 220 -17.90 0.81 4.23
C LEU A 220 -17.38 -0.59 4.49
N GLN A 221 -16.22 -0.73 5.13
CA GLN A 221 -15.66 -2.04 5.47
C GLN A 221 -16.47 -2.73 6.58
N GLY A 222 -16.96 -1.98 7.57
CA GLY A 222 -17.84 -2.49 8.61
C GLY A 222 -19.13 -3.08 8.03
N VAL A 223 -19.86 -2.32 7.22
CA VAL A 223 -21.07 -2.78 6.52
C VAL A 223 -20.74 -3.92 5.55
N GLY A 224 -19.65 -3.79 4.78
CA GLY A 224 -19.20 -4.81 3.85
C GLY A 224 -18.85 -6.13 4.52
N SER A 225 -18.37 -6.12 5.77
CA SER A 225 -18.04 -7.33 6.53
C SER A 225 -19.27 -8.10 7.04
N LEU A 226 -20.44 -7.46 7.09
CA LEU A 226 -21.70 -8.11 7.51
C LEU A 226 -22.19 -9.17 6.51
N ILE A 227 -21.68 -9.12 5.28
CA ILE A 227 -22.06 -10.03 4.19
C ILE A 227 -20.78 -10.50 3.51
N VAL A 228 -20.60 -11.81 3.30
CA VAL A 228 -19.38 -12.36 2.69
C VAL A 228 -19.05 -11.69 1.34
N ILE A 229 -20.07 -11.36 0.55
CA ILE A 229 -19.92 -10.70 -0.75
C ILE A 229 -19.60 -9.21 -0.59
N GLY A 230 -20.02 -8.58 0.50
CA GLY A 230 -19.84 -7.14 0.74
C GLY A 230 -18.36 -6.74 0.79
N ILE A 231 -17.50 -7.61 1.33
CA ILE A 231 -16.06 -7.34 1.42
C ILE A 231 -15.36 -7.30 0.06
N ILE A 232 -15.89 -8.05 -0.93
CA ILE A 232 -15.39 -8.07 -2.31
C ILE A 232 -15.55 -6.70 -2.98
N VAL A 233 -16.56 -5.93 -2.57
CA VAL A 233 -16.78 -4.56 -3.06
C VAL A 233 -16.13 -3.53 -2.14
N ALA A 234 -16.21 -3.70 -0.81
CA ALA A 234 -15.76 -2.72 0.17
C ALA A 234 -14.24 -2.46 0.13
N LEU A 235 -13.44 -3.53 -0.02
CA LEU A 235 -11.98 -3.41 -0.12
C LEU A 235 -11.54 -2.60 -1.35
N PRO A 236 -11.91 -2.97 -2.59
CA PRO A 236 -11.45 -2.23 -3.76
C PRO A 236 -12.07 -0.82 -3.84
N MET A 237 -13.29 -0.64 -3.33
CA MET A 237 -13.90 0.67 -3.19
C MET A 237 -13.06 1.58 -2.28
N THR A 238 -12.60 1.07 -1.13
CA THR A 238 -11.69 1.81 -0.25
C THR A 238 -10.43 2.23 -1.01
N MET A 239 -9.82 1.34 -1.79
CA MET A 239 -8.62 1.67 -2.56
C MET A 239 -8.85 2.80 -3.57
N CYS A 240 -9.97 2.78 -4.28
CA CYS A 240 -10.32 3.82 -5.26
C CYS A 240 -10.64 5.17 -4.59
N ILE A 241 -11.35 5.17 -3.45
CA ILE A 241 -11.66 6.40 -2.70
C ILE A 241 -10.37 7.06 -2.20
N VAL A 242 -9.50 6.28 -1.57
CA VAL A 242 -8.23 6.76 -1.04
C VAL A 242 -7.30 7.22 -2.16
N ALA A 243 -7.25 6.48 -3.28
CA ALA A 243 -6.47 6.88 -4.45
C ALA A 243 -6.95 8.20 -5.06
N HIS A 244 -8.26 8.40 -5.21
CA HIS A 244 -8.82 9.67 -5.71
C HIS A 244 -8.48 10.84 -4.80
N ALA A 245 -8.72 10.68 -3.49
CA ALA A 245 -8.39 11.71 -2.51
C ALA A 245 -6.89 12.05 -2.52
N ALA A 246 -6.02 11.04 -2.59
CA ALA A 246 -4.58 11.22 -2.64
C ALA A 246 -4.15 11.93 -3.93
N LEU A 247 -4.67 11.55 -5.10
CA LEU A 247 -4.41 12.21 -6.39
C LEU A 247 -4.86 13.68 -6.38
N LYS A 248 -6.02 13.96 -5.81
CA LYS A 248 -6.57 15.31 -5.73
C LYS A 248 -5.72 16.20 -4.83
N ALA A 249 -5.33 15.70 -3.66
CA ALA A 249 -4.47 16.43 -2.74
C ALA A 249 -3.03 16.60 -3.23
N SER A 250 -2.52 15.64 -4.02
CA SER A 250 -1.22 15.75 -4.67
C SER A 250 -1.22 16.65 -5.92
N GLY A 251 -2.39 17.08 -6.39
CA GLY A 251 -2.56 17.85 -7.63
C GLY A 251 -2.14 17.08 -8.87
N GLU A 252 -2.22 15.76 -8.80
CA GLU A 252 -1.91 14.87 -9.91
C GLU A 252 -3.11 14.80 -10.88
N PRO A 253 -2.86 14.55 -12.18
CA PRO A 253 -3.94 14.48 -13.16
C PRO A 253 -4.97 13.39 -12.81
N ILE A 254 -6.26 13.76 -12.86
CA ILE A 254 -7.40 12.85 -12.75
C ILE A 254 -8.23 13.05 -14.02
N PRO A 255 -8.43 12.02 -14.87
CA PRO A 255 -9.33 12.14 -16.01
C PRO A 255 -10.75 12.30 -15.46
N TYR A 256 -11.30 13.51 -15.61
CA TYR A 256 -12.63 13.85 -15.13
C TYR A 256 -13.66 12.93 -15.80
N ARG A 257 -14.46 12.22 -15.00
CA ARG A 257 -15.66 11.54 -15.48
C ARG A 257 -16.85 12.35 -14.98
N SER A 258 -17.28 13.30 -15.80
CA SER A 258 -18.58 13.99 -15.69
C SER A 258 -19.69 12.94 -15.64
#